data_AF-A0A966UEV0-F1
#
_entry.id   AF-A0A966UEV0-F1
#
_cell.length_a   1.000
_cell.length_b   1.000
_cell.length_c   1.000
_cell.angle_alpha   90.00
_cell.angle_beta   90.00
_cell.angle_gamma   90.00
#
_symmetry.space_group_name_H-M   'P 1'
#
loop_
_entity.id
_entity.type
_entity.pdbx_description
1 polymer ?
#
loop_
_entity_poly.entity_id
_entity_poly.type
_entity_poly.pdbx_seq_one_letter_code
_entity_poly.pdbx_strand_id
1 'polypeptide(L)'
;MFSRIKPLATLVGFIVAITTATSALAAITYTVEFRDHFGVVGGLENSYISSGVPGYNFQGERLCNSLSDPACAFTATIFAILPYCQSASEANCVESLAVTTPKVSSGKANYLRTVGTRAFEADVANGIPAGTNWSLFEVPALKSAGLQSTFGVKVRVELQKIPGLGVKASAFSAVVTPYELGTTTAPDATFSTFSNPLGQSSIRGTGGDPECLWVKSGECGREKPFPADATITVTIHIGNYLTSWLHGRLSDPAVSIQPLDQRQNVLTVSGKPVEVPGVKGSATTEVIQGKTPLRDGAGMKIDSSQDRSLEQFLFFEKFFSNKATLLDEVWSFRSLGLESVASAASDALGLGNPLDSLTSVLNGGGAGGGISNPLASGAKSLGDLTGLGASAAKCVPEASQIVGAILGTDSVSSLIGLVTTNSLTYAPGPPKYTDGFLNYKVAGLHKNPNDSIFQGSYDLVMSSKVARCIYGFEGTAPLYATVSVINIPV
;
A
#
# COMPACT_ATOMS: atom_id res chain seq x y z
N MET A 1 -87.40 -10.57 53.38
CA MET A 1 -88.15 -10.01 52.23
C MET A 1 -87.17 -9.20 51.39
N PHE A 2 -87.25 -9.35 50.05
CA PHE A 2 -86.41 -8.77 48.99
C PHE A 2 -85.08 -9.46 48.63
N SER A 3 -85.26 -10.42 47.70
CA SER A 3 -84.34 -10.81 46.63
C SER A 3 -83.80 -9.61 45.84
N ARG A 4 -82.51 -9.62 45.48
CA ARG A 4 -81.98 -8.92 44.31
C ARG A 4 -80.91 -9.75 43.61
N ILE A 5 -81.29 -10.26 42.45
CA ILE A 5 -80.45 -10.81 41.39
C ILE A 5 -79.57 -9.67 40.82
N LYS A 6 -78.29 -9.94 40.53
CA LYS A 6 -77.42 -9.10 39.68
C LYS A 6 -76.76 -9.97 38.60
N PRO A 7 -76.49 -9.40 37.40
CA PRO A 7 -76.37 -10.16 36.17
C PRO A 7 -74.95 -10.60 35.84
N LEU A 8 -74.89 -11.67 35.03
CA LEU A 8 -73.73 -12.27 34.40
C LEU A 8 -73.13 -11.31 33.35
N ALA A 9 -71.86 -10.95 33.48
CA ALA A 9 -71.10 -10.25 32.44
C ALA A 9 -69.92 -11.14 32.03
N THR A 10 -70.05 -11.78 30.88
CA THR A 10 -69.04 -12.63 30.26
C THR A 10 -67.98 -11.76 29.60
N LEU A 11 -66.79 -11.66 30.19
CA LEU A 11 -65.65 -10.95 29.59
C LEU A 11 -64.81 -11.96 28.79
N VAL A 12 -64.88 -11.89 27.46
CA VAL A 12 -64.02 -12.66 26.55
C VAL A 12 -62.65 -11.98 26.50
N GLY A 13 -61.66 -12.56 27.15
CA GLY A 13 -60.26 -12.11 27.07
C GLY A 13 -59.62 -12.56 25.76
N PHE A 14 -59.40 -11.64 24.83
CA PHE A 14 -58.53 -11.84 23.67
C PHE A 14 -57.06 -11.84 24.14
N ILE A 15 -56.44 -13.01 24.20
CA ILE A 15 -54.99 -13.13 24.37
C ILE A 15 -54.36 -12.81 23.01
N VAL A 16 -53.86 -11.59 22.82
CA VAL A 16 -52.99 -11.24 21.71
C VAL A 16 -51.61 -11.80 22.03
N ALA A 17 -51.26 -12.94 21.43
CA ALA A 17 -49.89 -13.43 21.43
C ALA A 17 -49.04 -12.48 20.58
N ILE A 18 -48.33 -11.56 21.24
CA ILE A 18 -47.29 -10.75 20.61
C ILE A 18 -46.13 -11.70 20.30
N THR A 19 -46.10 -12.24 19.09
CA THR A 19 -44.91 -12.89 18.55
C THR A 19 -43.92 -11.78 18.24
N THR A 20 -42.92 -11.58 19.11
CA THR A 20 -41.75 -10.79 18.77
C THR A 20 -40.96 -11.57 17.73
N ALA A 21 -41.31 -11.42 16.46
CA ALA A 21 -40.47 -11.86 15.36
C ALA A 21 -39.22 -10.99 15.36
N THR A 22 -38.17 -11.42 16.07
CA THR A 22 -36.81 -10.96 15.81
C THR A 22 -36.48 -11.39 14.38
N SER A 23 -36.51 -10.45 13.44
CA SER A 23 -35.98 -10.66 12.10
C SER A 23 -34.47 -10.91 12.26
N ALA A 24 -34.05 -12.17 12.23
CA ALA A 24 -32.65 -12.52 12.10
C ALA A 24 -32.13 -11.84 10.83
N LEU A 25 -31.09 -11.00 10.98
CA LEU A 25 -30.41 -10.41 9.82
C LEU A 25 -29.90 -11.56 8.96
N ALA A 26 -30.14 -11.49 7.64
CA ALA A 26 -29.64 -12.51 6.73
C ALA A 26 -28.10 -12.58 6.86
N ALA A 27 -27.56 -13.79 6.99
CA ALA A 27 -26.12 -13.99 6.95
C ALA A 27 -25.64 -13.91 5.49
N ILE A 28 -24.48 -13.30 5.26
CA ILE A 28 -23.82 -13.23 3.96
C ILE A 28 -22.53 -14.02 4.06
N THR A 29 -22.29 -14.88 3.07
CA THR A 29 -21.02 -15.59 2.94
C THR A 29 -20.21 -15.00 1.79
N TYR A 30 -18.93 -14.76 2.04
CA TYR A 30 -17.99 -14.31 1.01
C TYR A 30 -16.62 -14.92 1.22
N THR A 31 -15.87 -15.02 0.14
CA THR A 31 -14.47 -15.46 0.18
C THR A 31 -13.58 -14.28 0.51
N VAL A 32 -12.63 -14.43 1.42
CA VAL A 32 -11.61 -13.42 1.74
C VAL A 32 -10.25 -14.02 1.45
N GLU A 33 -9.43 -13.27 0.71
CA GLU A 33 -8.09 -13.67 0.29
C GLU A 33 -7.10 -12.55 0.59
N PHE A 34 -6.13 -12.83 1.46
CA PHE A 34 -4.97 -11.97 1.72
C PHE A 34 -3.76 -12.54 0.98
N ARG A 35 -3.14 -11.72 0.13
CA ARG A 35 -1.99 -12.08 -0.69
C ARG A 35 -1.16 -10.86 -1.05
N ASP A 36 0.13 -10.98 -1.30
CA ASP A 36 0.95 -9.84 -1.78
C ASP A 36 0.96 -9.75 -3.32
N HIS A 37 0.78 -10.87 -4.02
CA HIS A 37 0.76 -10.91 -5.48
C HIS A 37 -0.64 -11.27 -6.00
N PHE A 38 -1.27 -10.32 -6.68
CA PHE A 38 -2.40 -10.56 -7.56
C PHE A 38 -1.98 -10.27 -9.01
N GLY A 39 -2.42 -11.09 -9.96
CA GLY A 39 -2.24 -10.74 -11.37
C GLY A 39 -3.10 -9.54 -11.77
N VAL A 40 -2.76 -8.94 -12.91
CA VAL A 40 -3.32 -7.67 -13.35
C VAL A 40 -4.75 -7.84 -13.84
N VAL A 41 -5.70 -7.26 -13.12
CA VAL A 41 -7.11 -7.17 -13.55
C VAL A 41 -7.58 -5.73 -13.43
N GLY A 42 -8.24 -5.22 -14.47
CA GLY A 42 -8.79 -3.86 -14.52
C GLY A 42 -7.73 -2.75 -14.63
N GLY A 43 -6.46 -3.04 -14.37
CA GLY A 43 -5.35 -2.16 -14.72
C GLY A 43 -5.10 -0.99 -13.78
N LEU A 44 -5.84 -0.79 -12.68
CA LEU A 44 -5.69 0.34 -11.73
C LEU A 44 -4.31 0.44 -11.07
N GLU A 45 -3.48 -0.57 -11.27
CA GLU A 45 -2.07 -0.55 -10.90
C GLU A 45 -1.18 0.18 -11.92
N ASN A 46 -1.66 0.44 -13.13
CA ASN A 46 -0.98 1.18 -14.19
C ASN A 46 -0.97 2.69 -13.94
N SER A 47 -0.19 3.42 -14.73
CA SER A 47 -0.15 4.87 -14.66
C SER A 47 -1.43 5.54 -15.16
N TYR A 48 -1.98 6.49 -14.41
CA TYR A 48 -3.06 7.37 -14.84
C TYR A 48 -3.13 8.66 -14.01
N ILE A 49 -3.82 9.67 -14.54
CA ILE A 49 -4.20 10.89 -13.82
C ILE A 49 -5.72 10.91 -13.74
N SER A 50 -6.26 11.26 -12.58
CA SER A 50 -7.69 11.39 -12.38
C SER A 50 -8.08 12.61 -11.57
N SER A 51 -9.28 13.14 -11.82
CA SER A 51 -9.88 14.19 -11.02
C SER A 51 -10.29 13.67 -9.66
N GLY A 52 -10.24 14.56 -8.67
CA GLY A 52 -10.66 14.26 -7.33
C GLY A 52 -9.51 13.68 -6.49
N VAL A 53 -9.59 14.04 -5.22
CA VAL A 53 -8.82 13.45 -4.12
C VAL A 53 -9.86 12.79 -3.20
N PRO A 54 -9.54 11.66 -2.57
CA PRO A 54 -10.46 11.00 -1.64
C PRO A 54 -10.94 12.00 -0.59
N GLY A 55 -12.26 12.18 -0.46
CA GLY A 55 -12.87 13.16 0.46
C GLY A 55 -13.19 14.56 -0.13
N TYR A 56 -12.67 14.91 -1.30
CA TYR A 56 -12.97 16.20 -1.98
C TYR A 56 -13.89 16.05 -3.22
N ASN A 57 -14.40 14.85 -3.45
CA ASN A 57 -14.92 14.48 -4.75
C ASN A 57 -16.44 14.67 -4.88
N PHE A 58 -16.87 15.92 -5.06
CA PHE A 58 -18.30 16.27 -5.17
C PHE A 58 -18.90 16.02 -6.56
N GLN A 59 -18.06 15.87 -7.60
CA GLN A 59 -18.50 15.69 -9.00
C GLN A 59 -18.13 14.33 -9.62
N GLY A 60 -17.51 13.44 -8.84
CA GLY A 60 -17.04 12.13 -9.29
C GLY A 60 -15.65 12.15 -9.94
N GLU A 61 -15.05 10.97 -10.10
CA GLU A 61 -13.73 10.77 -10.69
C GLU A 61 -13.79 10.73 -12.22
N ARG A 62 -12.85 11.41 -12.88
CA ARG A 62 -12.68 11.42 -14.33
C ARG A 62 -11.21 11.28 -14.68
N LEU A 63 -10.90 10.50 -15.71
CA LEU A 63 -9.54 10.43 -16.23
C LEU A 63 -9.14 11.77 -16.87
N CYS A 64 -7.87 12.13 -16.69
CA CYS A 64 -7.25 13.30 -17.29
C CYS A 64 -5.97 12.89 -18.01
N ASN A 65 -5.61 13.64 -19.06
CA ASN A 65 -4.32 13.45 -19.73
C ASN A 65 -3.19 14.25 -19.06
N SER A 66 -3.54 15.31 -18.32
CA SER A 66 -2.60 16.20 -17.63
C SER A 66 -3.33 17.03 -16.57
N LEU A 67 -2.57 17.79 -15.77
CA LEU A 67 -3.14 18.77 -14.84
C LEU A 67 -3.77 20.00 -15.49
N SER A 68 -3.58 20.20 -16.80
CA SER A 68 -4.23 21.29 -17.53
C SER A 68 -5.66 20.94 -17.94
N ASP A 69 -6.07 19.67 -17.81
CA ASP A 69 -7.46 19.28 -17.98
C ASP A 69 -8.34 20.01 -16.94
N PRO A 70 -9.44 20.68 -17.33
CA PRO A 70 -10.34 21.34 -16.40
C PRO A 70 -10.80 20.45 -15.23
N ALA A 71 -10.96 19.14 -15.45
CA ALA A 71 -11.35 18.20 -14.39
C ALA A 71 -10.24 18.01 -13.34
N CYS A 72 -8.97 18.09 -13.73
CA CYS A 72 -7.79 17.94 -12.87
C CYS A 72 -7.12 19.27 -12.47
N ALA A 73 -7.70 20.40 -12.88
CA ALA A 73 -7.17 21.72 -12.62
C ALA A 73 -7.22 22.09 -11.13
N PHE A 74 -8.24 21.61 -10.39
CA PHE A 74 -8.41 21.92 -8.96
C PHE A 74 -7.81 20.86 -8.04
N THR A 75 -8.18 19.60 -8.25
CA THR A 75 -7.68 18.43 -7.50
C THR A 75 -7.33 17.32 -8.48
N ALA A 76 -6.34 16.50 -8.14
CA ALA A 76 -5.99 15.34 -8.95
C ALA A 76 -5.33 14.26 -8.09
N THR A 77 -5.58 13.01 -8.46
CA THR A 77 -4.80 11.85 -8.02
C THR A 77 -3.97 11.37 -9.21
N ILE A 78 -2.69 11.13 -8.99
CA ILE A 78 -1.74 10.73 -10.02
C ILE A 78 -1.08 9.44 -9.57
N PHE A 79 -1.19 8.41 -10.38
CA PHE A 79 -0.40 7.20 -10.26
C PHE A 79 0.59 7.16 -11.40
N ALA A 80 1.87 7.13 -11.09
CA ALA A 80 2.95 7.10 -12.07
C ALA A 80 3.85 5.90 -11.82
N ILE A 81 3.94 5.00 -12.80
CA ILE A 81 5.02 4.01 -12.87
C ILE A 81 6.22 4.67 -13.55
N LEU A 82 7.32 4.78 -12.82
CA LEU A 82 8.52 5.46 -13.28
C LEU A 82 9.16 4.75 -14.47
N PRO A 83 9.62 5.49 -15.50
CA PRO A 83 10.32 4.93 -16.66
C PRO A 83 11.71 4.39 -16.29
N TYR A 84 12.36 3.71 -17.24
CA TYR A 84 13.80 3.46 -17.19
C TYR A 84 14.61 4.71 -17.55
N CYS A 85 15.70 4.97 -16.82
CA CYS A 85 16.56 6.12 -17.05
C CYS A 85 17.30 6.05 -18.40
N GLN A 86 17.19 7.09 -19.20
CA GLN A 86 17.95 7.33 -20.43
C GLN A 86 19.33 7.96 -20.16
N SER A 87 19.53 8.55 -18.98
CA SER A 87 20.82 9.12 -18.57
C SER A 87 21.03 9.05 -17.05
N ALA A 88 22.28 9.15 -16.61
CA ALA A 88 22.66 9.11 -15.20
C ALA A 88 22.15 10.32 -14.38
N SER A 89 21.67 11.37 -15.03
CA SER A 89 21.11 12.56 -14.37
C SER A 89 19.59 12.69 -14.56
N GLU A 90 18.93 11.68 -15.14
CA GLU A 90 17.49 11.74 -15.35
C GLU A 90 16.73 11.61 -14.02
N ALA A 91 15.72 12.44 -13.82
CA ALA A 91 14.89 12.42 -12.62
C ALA A 91 13.80 11.35 -12.68
N ASN A 92 13.38 10.83 -11.51
CA ASN A 92 12.22 9.96 -11.36
C ASN A 92 12.18 8.75 -12.32
N CYS A 93 13.18 7.88 -12.27
CA CYS A 93 13.33 6.74 -13.16
C CYS A 93 14.05 5.56 -12.48
N VAL A 94 13.90 4.36 -13.04
CA VAL A 94 14.66 3.16 -12.64
C VAL A 94 16.01 3.20 -13.34
N GLU A 95 17.10 3.27 -12.57
CA GLU A 95 18.46 3.34 -13.12
C GLU A 95 18.99 1.95 -13.46
N SER A 96 18.88 1.00 -12.53
CA SER A 96 19.44 -0.34 -12.75
C SER A 96 18.82 -1.43 -11.89
N LEU A 97 18.95 -2.67 -12.37
CA LEU A 97 18.69 -3.90 -11.67
C LEU A 97 19.97 -4.75 -11.66
N ALA A 98 20.25 -5.38 -10.53
CA ALA A 98 21.23 -6.45 -10.44
C ALA A 98 20.67 -7.63 -9.64
N VAL A 99 20.91 -8.86 -10.13
CA VAL A 99 20.53 -10.11 -9.45
C VAL A 99 21.72 -11.05 -9.40
N THR A 100 22.19 -11.34 -8.19
CA THR A 100 23.31 -12.26 -7.96
C THR A 100 22.83 -13.54 -7.29
N THR A 101 23.57 -14.63 -7.45
CA THR A 101 23.37 -15.90 -6.74
C THR A 101 24.75 -16.44 -6.35
N PRO A 102 24.85 -17.49 -5.50
CA PRO A 102 26.14 -18.14 -5.24
C PRO A 102 26.86 -18.65 -6.50
N LYS A 103 26.12 -18.92 -7.59
CA LYS A 103 26.66 -19.34 -8.89
C LYS A 103 27.02 -18.17 -9.81
N VAL A 104 26.45 -16.98 -9.58
CA VAL A 104 26.56 -15.81 -10.46
C VAL A 104 26.84 -14.57 -9.63
N SER A 105 28.11 -14.14 -9.60
CA SER A 105 28.54 -12.92 -8.91
C SER A 105 28.34 -11.65 -9.74
N SER A 106 28.36 -11.76 -11.08
CA SER A 106 28.07 -10.65 -11.99
C SER A 106 26.56 -10.53 -12.23
N GLY A 107 25.86 -9.79 -11.38
CA GLY A 107 24.40 -9.70 -11.43
C GLY A 107 23.82 -8.62 -12.36
N LYS A 108 24.64 -7.84 -13.06
CA LYS A 108 24.17 -6.69 -13.85
C LYS A 108 23.11 -7.11 -14.88
N ALA A 109 21.96 -6.44 -14.85
CA ALA A 109 20.91 -6.62 -15.83
C ALA A 109 21.05 -5.66 -17.02
N ASN A 110 20.59 -6.11 -18.18
CA ASN A 110 20.34 -5.30 -19.36
C ASN A 110 18.86 -4.92 -19.39
N TYR A 111 18.55 -3.64 -19.59
CA TYR A 111 17.19 -3.20 -19.91
C TYR A 111 16.76 -3.75 -21.27
N LEU A 112 15.55 -4.28 -21.35
CA LEU A 112 14.95 -4.82 -22.57
C LEU A 112 14.00 -3.81 -23.19
N ARG A 113 12.93 -3.48 -22.46
CA ARG A 113 11.86 -2.57 -22.89
C ARG A 113 10.94 -2.21 -21.74
N THR A 114 10.14 -1.17 -21.91
CA THR A 114 8.98 -0.88 -21.08
C THR A 114 7.74 -1.50 -21.72
N VAL A 115 6.82 -2.01 -20.90
CA VAL A 115 5.57 -2.60 -21.41
C VAL A 115 4.64 -1.52 -21.94
N GLY A 116 4.15 -1.68 -23.16
CA GLY A 116 3.22 -0.74 -23.79
C GLY A 116 3.83 0.62 -24.09
N THR A 117 2.99 1.63 -24.17
CA THR A 117 3.38 3.02 -24.44
C THR A 117 3.28 3.86 -23.18
N ARG A 118 3.91 5.04 -23.24
CA ARG A 118 3.79 6.06 -22.19
C ARG A 118 2.31 6.46 -22.00
N ALA A 119 1.88 6.54 -20.75
CA ALA A 119 0.51 6.91 -20.38
C ALA A 119 0.34 8.44 -20.35
N PHE A 120 1.31 9.16 -19.81
CA PHE A 120 1.37 10.63 -19.82
C PHE A 120 2.82 11.12 -19.70
N GLU A 121 3.07 12.33 -20.21
CA GLU A 121 4.38 12.98 -20.11
C GLU A 121 4.63 13.57 -18.73
N ALA A 122 5.91 13.79 -18.41
CA ALA A 122 6.29 14.48 -17.18
C ALA A 122 5.82 15.95 -17.21
N ASP A 123 5.30 16.42 -16.08
CA ASP A 123 5.06 17.84 -15.83
C ASP A 123 6.04 18.31 -14.75
N VAL A 124 7.23 18.68 -15.23
CA VAL A 124 8.36 19.10 -14.40
C VAL A 124 8.03 20.34 -13.57
N ALA A 125 7.19 21.24 -14.09
CA ALA A 125 6.80 22.46 -13.40
C ALA A 125 6.00 22.16 -12.13
N ASN A 126 5.17 21.12 -12.17
CA ASN A 126 4.36 20.67 -11.03
C ASN A 126 4.97 19.47 -10.28
N GLY A 127 6.18 19.02 -10.63
CA GLY A 127 6.85 17.89 -9.98
C GLY A 127 6.24 16.51 -10.32
N ILE A 128 5.52 16.39 -11.42
CA ILE A 128 4.92 15.11 -11.84
C ILE A 128 5.89 14.37 -12.77
N PRO A 129 6.28 13.13 -12.43
CA PRO A 129 7.10 12.29 -13.31
C PRO A 129 6.29 11.77 -14.50
N ALA A 130 6.97 11.27 -15.53
CA ALA A 130 6.27 10.59 -16.62
C ALA A 130 5.62 9.30 -16.12
N GLY A 131 4.40 9.02 -16.59
CA GLY A 131 3.67 7.80 -16.29
C GLY A 131 3.91 6.74 -17.36
N THR A 132 4.52 5.61 -17.00
CA THR A 132 4.77 4.49 -17.92
C THR A 132 4.20 3.17 -17.39
N ASN A 133 4.92 2.06 -17.54
CA ASN A 133 4.53 0.73 -17.12
C ASN A 133 5.78 -0.07 -16.70
N TRP A 134 5.61 -1.37 -16.43
CA TRP A 134 6.71 -2.29 -16.08
C TRP A 134 7.94 -2.11 -16.99
N SER A 135 9.11 -1.96 -16.36
CA SER A 135 10.40 -2.01 -17.04
C SER A 135 10.94 -3.44 -16.99
N LEU A 136 11.28 -4.00 -18.15
CA LEU A 136 11.70 -5.39 -18.28
C LEU A 136 13.23 -5.47 -18.43
N PHE A 137 13.83 -6.44 -17.77
CA PHE A 137 15.28 -6.64 -17.71
C PHE A 137 15.65 -8.11 -17.91
N GLU A 138 16.84 -8.35 -18.45
CA GLU A 138 17.48 -9.68 -18.49
C GLU A 138 18.87 -9.61 -17.85
N VAL A 139 19.21 -10.57 -16.99
CA VAL A 139 20.56 -10.74 -16.44
C VAL A 139 21.30 -11.81 -17.24
N PRO A 140 22.22 -11.45 -18.16
CA PRO A 140 22.82 -12.41 -19.10
C PRO A 140 23.58 -13.53 -18.39
N ALA A 141 24.23 -13.23 -17.26
CA ALA A 141 25.00 -14.22 -16.52
C ALA A 141 24.12 -15.31 -15.88
N LEU A 142 22.89 -14.98 -15.45
CA LEU A 142 21.91 -15.97 -14.99
C LEU A 142 21.44 -16.85 -16.15
N LYS A 143 21.20 -16.26 -17.31
CA LYS A 143 20.81 -16.99 -18.53
C LYS A 143 21.88 -18.00 -18.95
N SER A 144 23.15 -17.58 -18.98
CA SER A 144 24.28 -18.46 -19.26
C SER A 144 24.43 -19.59 -18.24
N ALA A 145 24.01 -19.36 -16.99
CA ALA A 145 23.99 -20.37 -15.92
C ALA A 145 22.74 -21.27 -15.94
N GLY A 146 21.80 -21.09 -16.87
CA GLY A 146 20.55 -21.83 -16.94
C GLY A 146 19.57 -21.52 -15.81
N LEU A 147 19.65 -20.32 -15.24
CA LEU A 147 18.78 -19.84 -14.16
C LEU A 147 17.73 -18.86 -14.69
N GLN A 148 16.68 -18.62 -13.91
CA GLN A 148 15.68 -17.57 -14.18
C GLN A 148 16.40 -16.23 -14.36
N SER A 149 16.33 -15.65 -15.57
CA SER A 149 17.15 -14.50 -15.96
C SER A 149 16.36 -13.24 -16.28
N THR A 150 15.04 -13.33 -16.44
CA THR A 150 14.16 -12.22 -16.83
C THR A 150 13.34 -11.72 -15.65
N PHE A 151 13.30 -10.39 -15.48
CA PHE A 151 12.68 -9.72 -14.34
C PHE A 151 11.93 -8.47 -14.78
N GLY A 152 10.75 -8.26 -14.21
CA GLY A 152 10.01 -7.02 -14.30
C GLY A 152 10.26 -6.16 -13.07
N VAL A 153 10.47 -4.86 -13.28
CA VAL A 153 10.58 -3.86 -12.21
C VAL A 153 9.44 -2.86 -12.37
N LYS A 154 8.64 -2.69 -11.31
CA LYS A 154 7.58 -1.67 -11.24
C LYS A 154 7.88 -0.77 -10.05
N VAL A 155 8.14 0.50 -10.35
CA VAL A 155 8.33 1.54 -9.35
C VAL A 155 7.17 2.52 -9.48
N ARG A 156 6.28 2.55 -8.49
CA ARG A 156 5.05 3.33 -8.51
C ARG A 156 5.13 4.48 -7.52
N VAL A 157 4.83 5.67 -7.98
CA VAL A 157 4.66 6.87 -7.17
C VAL A 157 3.19 7.28 -7.23
N GLU A 158 2.61 7.56 -6.08
CA GLU A 158 1.31 8.19 -5.95
C GLU A 158 1.47 9.64 -5.52
N LEU A 159 0.82 10.54 -6.24
CA LEU A 159 0.80 11.97 -5.96
C LEU A 159 -0.65 12.47 -5.88
N GLN A 160 -0.87 13.48 -5.06
CA GLN A 160 -2.13 14.20 -4.94
C GLN A 160 -1.89 15.68 -5.17
N LYS A 161 -2.71 16.28 -6.03
CA LYS A 161 -2.78 17.73 -6.18
C LYS A 161 -3.83 18.26 -5.22
N ILE A 162 -3.36 19.06 -4.26
CA ILE A 162 -4.17 19.63 -3.20
C ILE A 162 -4.30 21.14 -3.44
N PRO A 163 -5.51 21.72 -3.40
CA PRO A 163 -5.73 23.15 -3.55
C PRO A 163 -4.87 23.95 -2.56
N GLY A 164 -4.15 24.96 -3.05
CA GLY A 164 -3.24 25.80 -2.25
C GLY A 164 -1.88 25.19 -1.91
N LEU A 165 -1.74 23.87 -1.95
CA LEU A 165 -0.51 23.12 -1.61
C LEU A 165 0.25 22.59 -2.82
N GLY A 166 -0.39 22.53 -3.98
CA GLY A 166 0.18 21.95 -5.20
C GLY A 166 0.24 20.42 -5.13
N VAL A 167 1.18 19.84 -5.87
CA VAL A 167 1.37 18.38 -5.92
C VAL A 167 2.22 17.92 -4.74
N LYS A 168 1.76 16.85 -4.08
CA LYS A 168 2.43 16.20 -2.95
C LYS A 168 2.40 14.70 -3.14
N ALA A 169 3.46 14.01 -2.76
CA ALA A 169 3.48 12.56 -2.79
C ALA A 169 2.68 11.97 -1.62
N SER A 170 1.91 10.92 -1.89
CA SER A 170 1.10 10.19 -0.91
C SER A 170 1.50 8.72 -0.76
N ALA A 171 2.24 8.15 -1.72
CA ALA A 171 2.86 6.83 -1.58
C ALA A 171 4.00 6.63 -2.59
N PHE A 172 4.89 5.71 -2.28
CA PHE A 172 5.88 5.16 -3.18
C PHE A 172 6.06 3.66 -2.92
N SER A 173 6.22 2.87 -3.98
CA SER A 173 6.57 1.45 -3.88
C SER A 173 7.45 0.98 -5.05
N ALA A 174 8.22 -0.06 -4.81
CA ALA A 174 9.04 -0.75 -5.79
C ALA A 174 8.89 -2.26 -5.60
N VAL A 175 8.70 -2.97 -6.71
CA VAL A 175 8.63 -4.43 -6.74
C VAL A 175 9.49 -4.96 -7.88
N VAL A 176 10.16 -6.08 -7.62
CA VAL A 176 10.87 -6.87 -8.63
C VAL A 176 10.21 -8.23 -8.69
N THR A 177 9.87 -8.69 -9.90
CA THR A 177 9.19 -9.97 -10.08
C THR A 177 9.84 -10.73 -11.24
N PRO A 178 10.37 -11.95 -11.03
CA PRO A 178 10.85 -12.79 -12.13
C PRO A 178 9.67 -13.18 -13.01
N TYR A 179 9.88 -13.24 -14.32
CA TYR A 179 8.83 -13.62 -15.26
C TYR A 179 9.38 -14.40 -16.44
N GLU A 180 8.51 -15.16 -17.11
CA GLU A 180 8.72 -15.64 -18.46
C GLU A 180 7.69 -15.01 -19.40
N LEU A 181 8.09 -14.83 -20.67
CA LEU A 181 7.18 -14.35 -21.70
C LEU A 181 6.18 -15.46 -22.04
N GLY A 182 4.90 -15.17 -21.86
CA GLY A 182 3.78 -16.00 -22.28
C GLY A 182 2.82 -15.24 -23.19
N THR A 183 1.71 -15.90 -23.48
CA THR A 183 0.59 -15.30 -24.22
C THR A 183 -0.70 -15.37 -23.40
N THR A 184 -1.62 -14.48 -23.72
CA THR A 184 -2.98 -14.45 -23.18
C THR A 184 -3.99 -14.02 -24.24
N THR A 185 -5.23 -14.46 -24.09
CA THR A 185 -6.38 -13.99 -24.88
C THR A 185 -7.12 -12.85 -24.20
N ALA A 186 -6.75 -12.51 -22.96
CA ALA A 186 -7.33 -11.39 -22.25
C ALA A 186 -7.02 -10.07 -22.96
N PRO A 187 -7.98 -9.13 -23.03
CA PRO A 187 -7.71 -7.82 -23.59
C PRO A 187 -6.76 -7.02 -22.69
N ASP A 188 -6.06 -6.04 -23.28
CA ASP A 188 -5.23 -5.09 -22.54
C ASP A 188 -6.03 -4.46 -21.39
N ALA A 189 -5.34 -4.26 -20.27
CA ALA A 189 -5.93 -3.55 -19.15
C ALA A 189 -6.10 -2.06 -19.50
N THR A 190 -7.34 -1.56 -19.42
CA THR A 190 -7.70 -0.19 -19.82
C THR A 190 -8.61 0.49 -18.79
N PHE A 191 -8.57 1.82 -18.80
CA PHE A 191 -9.36 2.68 -17.94
C PHE A 191 -10.44 3.41 -18.72
N SER A 192 -11.60 3.57 -18.10
CA SER A 192 -12.65 4.42 -18.61
C SER A 192 -13.34 5.17 -17.49
N THR A 193 -13.77 6.39 -17.78
CA THR A 193 -14.71 7.12 -16.91
C THR A 193 -16.10 6.52 -17.11
N PHE A 194 -16.68 5.97 -16.06
CA PHE A 194 -18.06 5.51 -16.02
C PHE A 194 -18.91 6.56 -15.32
N SER A 195 -20.11 6.86 -15.85
CA SER A 195 -21.07 7.72 -15.16
C SER A 195 -22.37 6.98 -14.92
N ASN A 196 -22.85 7.00 -13.68
CA ASN A 196 -24.14 6.38 -13.33
C ASN A 196 -25.32 7.28 -13.78
N PRO A 197 -26.56 6.78 -13.78
CA PRO A 197 -27.75 7.57 -14.15
C PRO A 197 -28.00 8.81 -13.26
N LEU A 198 -27.35 8.90 -12.10
CA LEU A 198 -27.41 10.06 -11.20
C LEU A 198 -26.35 11.12 -11.56
N GLY A 199 -25.59 10.92 -12.64
CA GLY A 199 -24.54 11.83 -13.09
C GLY A 199 -23.23 11.75 -12.30
N GLN A 200 -23.09 10.78 -11.39
CA GLN A 200 -21.85 10.58 -10.64
C GLN A 200 -20.86 9.77 -11.49
N SER A 201 -19.66 10.33 -11.68
CA SER A 201 -18.57 9.69 -12.42
C SER A 201 -17.65 8.88 -11.50
N SER A 202 -17.14 7.74 -11.98
CA SER A 202 -16.12 6.93 -11.34
C SER A 202 -15.15 6.37 -12.38
N ILE A 203 -13.95 5.97 -11.97
CA ILE A 203 -13.03 5.28 -12.88
C ILE A 203 -13.27 3.78 -12.81
N ARG A 204 -13.40 3.16 -13.98
CA ARG A 204 -13.54 1.71 -14.11
C ARG A 204 -12.42 1.13 -14.94
N GLY A 205 -11.72 0.19 -14.32
CA GLY A 205 -10.77 -0.70 -14.97
C GLY A 205 -11.45 -1.87 -15.67
N THR A 206 -10.99 -2.23 -16.87
CA THR A 206 -11.41 -3.44 -17.58
C THR A 206 -10.21 -4.17 -18.20
N GLY A 207 -10.38 -5.44 -18.55
CA GLY A 207 -9.32 -6.27 -19.13
C GLY A 207 -8.26 -6.72 -18.12
N GLY A 208 -7.12 -7.15 -18.64
CA GLY A 208 -6.07 -7.81 -17.86
C GLY A 208 -6.33 -9.30 -17.63
N ASP A 209 -5.29 -10.00 -17.18
CA ASP A 209 -5.29 -11.43 -16.89
C ASP A 209 -4.79 -11.65 -15.45
N PRO A 210 -5.59 -12.29 -14.57
CA PRO A 210 -5.22 -12.52 -13.17
C PRO A 210 -4.04 -13.47 -12.97
N GLU A 211 -3.54 -14.13 -14.02
CA GLU A 211 -2.32 -14.95 -13.98
C GLU A 211 -1.07 -14.20 -14.48
N CYS A 212 -1.23 -12.94 -14.86
CA CYS A 212 -0.19 -12.18 -15.55
C CYS A 212 0.25 -10.96 -14.75
N LEU A 213 1.56 -10.75 -14.70
CA LEU A 213 2.21 -9.57 -14.13
C LEU A 213 1.90 -8.30 -14.95
N TRP A 214 1.74 -8.47 -16.25
CA TRP A 214 1.35 -7.46 -17.21
C TRP A 214 0.76 -8.13 -18.44
N VAL A 215 -0.10 -7.41 -19.15
CA VAL A 215 -0.69 -7.83 -20.42
C VAL A 215 -0.55 -6.70 -21.43
N LYS A 216 -0.04 -7.00 -22.61
CA LYS A 216 0.00 -6.06 -23.72
C LYS A 216 -0.07 -6.77 -25.07
N SER A 217 -1.07 -6.44 -25.87
CA SER A 217 -1.21 -6.91 -27.25
C SER A 217 -1.10 -8.44 -27.39
N GLY A 218 -1.72 -9.17 -26.44
CA GLY A 218 -1.71 -10.64 -26.39
C GLY A 218 -0.45 -11.27 -25.78
N GLU A 219 0.59 -10.49 -25.48
CA GLU A 219 1.73 -10.92 -24.67
C GLU A 219 1.39 -10.79 -23.18
N CYS A 220 1.98 -11.67 -22.37
CA CYS A 220 1.92 -11.53 -20.92
C CYS A 220 3.22 -11.93 -20.22
N GLY A 221 3.52 -11.30 -19.09
CA GLY A 221 4.57 -11.74 -18.19
C GLY A 221 4.00 -12.74 -17.19
N ARG A 222 4.36 -14.02 -17.28
CA ARG A 222 3.96 -15.05 -16.30
C ARG A 222 4.99 -15.11 -15.20
N GLU A 223 4.55 -14.87 -13.97
CA GLU A 223 5.41 -14.86 -12.80
C GLU A 223 6.16 -16.19 -12.62
N LYS A 224 7.40 -16.10 -12.16
CA LYS A 224 8.27 -17.24 -11.86
C LYS A 224 8.94 -17.07 -10.50
N PRO A 225 9.32 -18.19 -9.85
CA PRO A 225 10.15 -18.14 -8.66
C PRO A 225 11.48 -17.42 -8.91
N PHE A 226 12.04 -16.80 -7.88
CA PHE A 226 13.38 -16.24 -7.96
C PHE A 226 14.41 -17.36 -8.08
N PRO A 227 15.59 -17.09 -8.65
CA PRO A 227 16.72 -18.00 -8.51
C PRO A 227 17.01 -18.27 -7.03
N ALA A 228 17.32 -19.52 -6.69
CA ALA A 228 17.68 -19.88 -5.32
C ALA A 228 18.84 -19.03 -4.80
N ASP A 229 18.72 -18.57 -3.55
CA ASP A 229 19.68 -17.71 -2.86
C ASP A 229 19.99 -16.39 -3.61
N ALA A 230 19.03 -15.89 -4.38
CA ALA A 230 19.20 -14.63 -5.10
C ALA A 230 19.32 -13.44 -4.14
N THR A 231 20.24 -12.53 -4.43
CA THR A 231 20.26 -11.17 -3.86
C THR A 231 19.90 -10.19 -4.97
N ILE A 232 18.82 -9.44 -4.77
CA ILE A 232 18.28 -8.45 -5.69
C ILE A 232 18.75 -7.08 -5.25
N THR A 233 19.20 -6.26 -6.20
CA THR A 233 19.55 -4.86 -5.95
C THR A 233 18.91 -3.98 -7.02
N VAL A 234 18.18 -2.96 -6.60
CA VAL A 234 17.57 -1.97 -7.50
C VAL A 234 18.10 -0.59 -7.14
N THR A 235 18.47 0.18 -8.17
CA THR A 235 18.80 1.60 -8.03
C THR A 235 17.77 2.45 -8.77
N ILE A 236 17.26 3.46 -8.09
CA ILE A 236 16.14 4.31 -8.53
C ILE A 236 16.53 5.77 -8.32
N HIS A 237 16.29 6.61 -9.32
CA HIS A 237 16.26 8.05 -9.15
C HIS A 237 14.85 8.46 -8.74
N ILE A 238 14.72 9.19 -7.64
CA ILE A 238 13.41 9.58 -7.12
C ILE A 238 13.46 11.00 -6.56
N GLY A 239 12.37 11.74 -6.73
CA GLY A 239 12.23 13.05 -6.11
C GLY A 239 12.33 13.00 -4.59
N ASN A 240 12.38 14.18 -3.98
CA ASN A 240 12.39 14.39 -2.52
C ASN A 240 11.07 13.97 -1.81
N TYR A 241 10.36 13.00 -2.38
CA TYR A 241 9.12 12.41 -1.88
C TYR A 241 9.38 11.27 -0.88
N LEU A 242 10.63 10.82 -0.76
CA LEU A 242 11.00 9.75 0.17
C LEU A 242 10.78 10.20 1.61
N THR A 243 10.06 9.37 2.35
CA THR A 243 9.80 9.59 3.78
C THR A 243 10.96 9.16 4.66
N SER A 244 10.79 9.47 5.93
CA SER A 244 11.59 8.95 7.03
C SER A 244 11.79 7.43 6.99
N TRP A 245 10.78 6.62 6.66
CA TRP A 245 10.88 5.16 6.77
C TRP A 245 10.46 4.43 5.49
N LEU A 246 11.23 3.40 5.14
CA LEU A 246 10.82 2.38 4.19
C LEU A 246 10.34 1.11 4.92
N HIS A 247 9.44 0.39 4.29
CA HIS A 247 9.04 -0.96 4.66
C HIS A 247 9.24 -1.92 3.49
N GLY A 248 9.60 -3.18 3.72
CA GLY A 248 9.70 -4.13 2.61
C GLY A 248 9.51 -5.61 2.92
N ARG A 249 9.40 -6.37 1.83
CA ARG A 249 9.40 -7.84 1.74
C ARG A 249 10.75 -8.29 1.22
N LEU A 250 11.73 -8.31 2.10
CA LEU A 250 13.09 -8.77 1.81
C LEU A 250 13.80 -9.10 3.13
N SER A 251 14.79 -9.98 3.06
CA SER A 251 15.68 -10.31 4.17
C SER A 251 17.11 -9.90 3.85
N ASP A 252 17.96 -9.81 4.88
CA ASP A 252 19.31 -9.24 4.78
C ASP A 252 19.33 -7.87 4.06
N PRO A 253 18.47 -6.91 4.47
CA PRO A 253 18.34 -5.66 3.74
C PRO A 253 19.58 -4.77 3.84
N ALA A 254 19.94 -4.14 2.73
CA ALA A 254 20.84 -3.01 2.68
C ALA A 254 20.19 -1.85 1.92
N VAL A 255 20.34 -0.63 2.44
CA VAL A 255 19.76 0.56 1.83
C VAL A 255 20.74 1.72 1.88
N SER A 256 20.80 2.48 0.78
CA SER A 256 21.53 3.74 0.71
C SER A 256 20.75 4.76 -0.07
N ILE A 257 20.80 6.01 0.37
CA ILE A 257 20.24 7.16 -0.33
C ILE A 257 21.33 8.23 -0.47
N GLN A 258 21.49 8.75 -1.68
CA GLN A 258 22.46 9.82 -1.98
C GLN A 258 21.77 10.91 -2.81
N PRO A 259 22.07 12.19 -2.58
CA PRO A 259 21.58 13.26 -3.44
C PRO A 259 22.06 13.04 -4.88
N LEU A 260 21.14 13.07 -5.85
CA LEU A 260 21.48 13.18 -7.27
C LEU A 260 21.64 14.66 -7.65
N ASP A 261 20.70 15.49 -7.21
CA ASP A 261 20.72 16.93 -7.31
C ASP A 261 19.89 17.57 -6.17
N GLN A 262 19.52 18.85 -6.29
CA GLN A 262 18.73 19.54 -5.27
C GLN A 262 17.29 19.01 -5.12
N ARG A 263 16.77 18.26 -6.09
CA ARG A 263 15.38 17.79 -6.16
C ARG A 263 15.24 16.27 -6.17
N GLN A 264 16.32 15.54 -6.42
CA GLN A 264 16.34 14.11 -6.68
C GLN A 264 17.38 13.39 -5.83
N ASN A 265 17.10 12.13 -5.55
CA ASN A 265 17.97 11.20 -4.83
C ASN A 265 18.16 9.93 -5.64
N VAL A 266 19.34 9.33 -5.51
CA VAL A 266 19.63 7.95 -5.89
C VAL A 266 19.35 7.06 -4.67
N LEU A 267 18.31 6.24 -4.76
CA LEU A 267 17.95 5.23 -3.78
C LEU A 267 18.38 3.86 -4.28
N THR A 268 19.24 3.17 -3.52
CA THR A 268 19.62 1.78 -3.75
C THR A 268 19.09 0.92 -2.61
N VAL A 269 18.35 -0.14 -2.95
CA VAL A 269 17.87 -1.14 -2.00
C VAL A 269 18.31 -2.52 -2.47
N SER A 270 18.86 -3.30 -1.56
CA SER A 270 19.36 -4.65 -1.78
C SER A 270 18.84 -5.61 -0.72
N GLY A 271 18.63 -6.88 -1.08
CA GLY A 271 18.33 -7.96 -0.15
C GLY A 271 17.82 -9.20 -0.86
N LYS A 272 17.50 -10.24 -0.09
CA LYS A 272 16.99 -11.52 -0.59
C LYS A 272 15.46 -11.52 -0.63
N PRO A 273 14.83 -12.17 -1.63
CA PRO A 273 13.40 -12.45 -1.60
C PRO A 273 13.00 -13.20 -0.33
N VAL A 274 11.74 -13.08 0.06
CA VAL A 274 11.19 -13.77 1.24
C VAL A 274 9.90 -14.50 0.89
N GLU A 275 9.65 -15.62 1.56
CA GLU A 275 8.37 -16.32 1.50
C GLU A 275 7.36 -15.67 2.45
N VAL A 276 6.30 -15.12 1.88
CA VAL A 276 5.18 -14.49 2.60
C VAL A 276 3.98 -15.43 2.58
N PRO A 277 3.37 -15.72 3.74
CA PRO A 277 2.17 -16.52 3.80
C PRO A 277 0.98 -15.75 3.24
N GLY A 278 0.19 -16.41 2.39
CA GLY A 278 -1.12 -15.96 1.94
C GLY A 278 -2.23 -16.83 2.51
N VAL A 279 -3.43 -16.27 2.66
CA VAL A 279 -4.57 -17.01 3.20
C VAL A 279 -5.85 -16.71 2.46
N LYS A 280 -6.61 -17.77 2.21
CA LYS A 280 -7.94 -17.73 1.62
C LYS A 280 -8.91 -18.50 2.48
N GLY A 281 -10.04 -17.89 2.80
CA GLY A 281 -11.08 -18.51 3.62
C GLY A 281 -12.47 -17.97 3.31
N SER A 282 -13.48 -18.61 3.88
CA SER A 282 -14.88 -18.16 3.80
C SER A 282 -15.25 -17.45 5.09
N ALA A 283 -15.70 -16.21 4.98
CA ALA A 283 -16.24 -15.43 6.09
C ALA A 283 -17.77 -15.40 5.99
N THR A 284 -18.44 -15.62 7.11
CA THR A 284 -19.89 -15.45 7.23
C THR A 284 -20.16 -14.34 8.24
N THR A 285 -20.82 -13.26 7.81
CA THR A 285 -21.17 -12.13 8.68
C THR A 285 -22.64 -11.78 8.58
N GLU A 286 -23.16 -11.12 9.61
CA GLU A 286 -24.51 -10.53 9.56
C GLU A 286 -24.52 -9.32 8.61
N VAL A 287 -25.67 -9.05 7.99
CA VAL A 287 -25.92 -7.82 7.23
C VAL A 287 -25.86 -6.63 8.19
N ILE A 288 -24.90 -5.72 7.98
CA ILE A 288 -24.84 -4.45 8.72
C ILE A 288 -25.86 -3.48 8.10
N GLN A 289 -26.92 -3.18 8.84
CA GLN A 289 -27.96 -2.23 8.41
C GLN A 289 -27.35 -0.85 8.11
N GLY A 290 -27.67 -0.27 6.94
CA GLY A 290 -27.14 1.02 6.49
C GLY A 290 -25.80 0.95 5.75
N LYS A 291 -25.15 -0.22 5.66
CA LYS A 291 -24.02 -0.45 4.74
C LYS A 291 -24.49 -1.24 3.53
N THR A 292 -23.94 -0.94 2.36
CA THR A 292 -24.18 -1.77 1.17
C THR A 292 -23.62 -3.16 1.44
N PRO A 293 -24.48 -4.20 1.51
CA PRO A 293 -24.00 -5.54 1.80
C PRO A 293 -23.10 -6.00 0.64
N LEU A 294 -22.00 -6.66 0.96
CA LEU A 294 -21.29 -7.44 -0.06
C LEU A 294 -22.27 -8.47 -0.62
N ARG A 295 -22.22 -8.72 -1.93
CA ARG A 295 -23.10 -9.71 -2.55
C ARG A 295 -22.75 -11.08 -1.98
N ASP A 296 -23.76 -11.87 -1.61
CA ASP A 296 -23.56 -13.26 -1.19
C ASP A 296 -22.86 -14.05 -2.30
N GLY A 297 -21.78 -14.74 -1.94
CA GLY A 297 -20.86 -15.41 -2.86
C GLY A 297 -19.79 -14.51 -3.51
N ALA A 298 -19.68 -13.23 -3.14
CA ALA A 298 -18.60 -12.36 -3.61
C ALA A 298 -17.24 -12.77 -3.02
N GLY A 299 -16.16 -12.29 -3.65
CA GLY A 299 -14.79 -12.44 -3.16
C GLY A 299 -14.16 -11.08 -2.83
N MET A 300 -13.49 -11.00 -1.69
CA MET A 300 -12.62 -9.89 -1.30
C MET A 300 -11.17 -10.31 -1.48
N LYS A 301 -10.42 -9.54 -2.26
CA LYS A 301 -8.97 -9.65 -2.38
C LYS A 301 -8.35 -8.49 -1.64
N ILE A 302 -7.43 -8.78 -0.74
CA ILE A 302 -6.76 -7.80 0.10
C ILE A 302 -5.27 -7.97 -0.12
N ASP A 303 -4.60 -6.90 -0.57
CA ASP A 303 -3.15 -6.87 -0.61
C ASP A 303 -2.64 -6.86 0.83
N SER A 304 -1.81 -7.85 1.18
CA SER A 304 -1.37 -8.03 2.57
C SER A 304 -0.39 -6.94 3.02
N SER A 305 0.14 -6.19 2.06
CA SER A 305 1.04 -5.07 2.24
C SER A 305 0.33 -3.71 2.22
N GLN A 306 -0.99 -3.65 1.97
CA GLN A 306 -1.75 -2.40 1.87
C GLN A 306 -2.03 -1.74 3.23
N ASP A 307 -2.39 -0.46 3.18
CA ASP A 307 -2.79 0.28 4.38
C ASP A 307 -4.11 -0.27 4.93
N ARG A 308 -4.11 -0.62 6.23
CA ARG A 308 -5.17 -1.35 6.96
C ARG A 308 -5.25 -2.86 6.77
N SER A 309 -4.36 -3.48 6.00
CA SER A 309 -4.30 -4.94 5.90
C SER A 309 -4.28 -5.62 7.28
N LEU A 310 -3.56 -5.06 8.26
CA LEU A 310 -3.52 -5.60 9.62
C LEU A 310 -4.88 -5.55 10.33
N GLU A 311 -5.54 -4.41 10.30
CA GLU A 311 -6.86 -4.24 10.93
C GLU A 311 -7.90 -5.16 10.26
N GLN A 312 -7.85 -5.28 8.93
CA GLN A 312 -8.71 -6.19 8.18
C GLN A 312 -8.40 -7.64 8.51
N PHE A 313 -7.12 -8.01 8.61
CA PHE A 313 -6.72 -9.36 8.96
C PHE A 313 -7.21 -9.73 10.36
N LEU A 314 -7.02 -8.88 11.37
CA LEU A 314 -7.52 -9.12 12.74
C LEU A 314 -9.05 -9.27 12.77
N PHE A 315 -9.78 -8.59 11.89
CA PHE A 315 -11.23 -8.79 11.75
C PHE A 315 -11.57 -10.18 11.19
N PHE A 316 -10.78 -10.65 10.21
CA PHE A 316 -11.03 -11.90 9.49
C PHE A 316 -10.34 -13.13 10.08
N GLU A 317 -9.36 -12.98 10.97
CA GLU A 317 -8.46 -14.06 11.37
C GLU A 317 -9.20 -15.26 11.98
N LYS A 318 -10.30 -15.00 12.68
CA LYS A 318 -11.17 -16.03 13.27
C LYS A 318 -11.81 -16.97 12.25
N PHE A 319 -11.86 -16.57 10.97
CA PHE A 319 -12.37 -17.37 9.87
C PHE A 319 -11.27 -18.19 9.18
N PHE A 320 -10.02 -18.02 9.59
CA PHE A 320 -8.88 -18.79 9.09
C PHE A 320 -8.45 -19.85 10.09
N SER A 321 -8.03 -21.02 9.60
CA SER A 321 -7.61 -22.16 10.44
C SER A 321 -6.21 -22.00 11.04
N ASN A 322 -5.77 -20.76 11.31
CA ASN A 322 -4.40 -20.42 11.72
C ASN A 322 -3.30 -21.05 10.81
N LYS A 323 -3.63 -21.22 9.53
CA LYS A 323 -2.83 -21.93 8.53
C LYS A 323 -2.88 -21.18 7.20
N ALA A 324 -1.71 -20.91 6.63
CA ALA A 324 -1.59 -20.31 5.30
C ALA A 324 -2.12 -21.28 4.23
N THR A 325 -2.76 -20.74 3.20
CA THR A 325 -3.20 -21.53 2.04
C THR A 325 -2.12 -21.67 0.99
N LEU A 326 -1.14 -20.76 1.01
CA LEU A 326 -0.04 -20.68 0.05
C LEU A 326 1.12 -19.86 0.64
N LEU A 327 2.27 -19.93 -0.01
CA LEU A 327 3.41 -19.04 0.21
C LEU A 327 3.71 -18.34 -1.12
N ASP A 328 3.89 -17.02 -1.08
CA ASP A 328 4.36 -16.23 -2.22
C ASP A 328 5.80 -15.80 -1.98
N GLU A 329 6.64 -15.93 -3.00
CA GLU A 329 8.01 -15.43 -2.95
C GLU A 329 8.02 -13.98 -3.43
N VAL A 330 8.38 -13.05 -2.55
CA VAL A 330 8.22 -11.61 -2.80
C VAL A 330 9.54 -10.88 -2.61
N TRP A 331 9.79 -9.89 -3.47
CA TRP A 331 10.79 -8.85 -3.26
C TRP A 331 10.18 -7.48 -3.54
N SER A 332 9.97 -6.68 -2.49
CA SER A 332 9.37 -5.35 -2.62
C SER A 332 9.73 -4.42 -1.46
N PHE A 333 9.59 -3.12 -1.69
CA PHE A 333 9.62 -2.13 -0.62
C PHE A 333 8.73 -0.93 -0.96
N ARG A 334 8.33 -0.18 0.06
CA ARG A 334 7.45 0.98 -0.04
C ARG A 334 7.78 2.02 1.03
N SER A 335 7.37 3.27 0.79
CA SER A 335 7.39 4.32 1.80
C SER A 335 6.31 4.10 2.86
N LEU A 336 6.65 4.30 4.14
CA LEU A 336 5.66 4.43 5.22
C LEU A 336 5.32 5.90 5.46
N GLY A 337 4.05 6.20 5.73
CA GLY A 337 3.62 7.48 6.34
C GLY A 337 3.33 8.66 5.40
N LEU A 338 3.22 8.48 4.08
CA LEU A 338 2.93 9.60 3.17
C LEU A 338 1.45 10.08 3.21
N GLU A 339 0.47 9.23 3.55
CA GLU A 339 -0.93 9.68 3.77
C GLU A 339 -1.02 10.76 4.87
N SER A 340 -0.09 10.76 5.83
CA SER A 340 -0.03 11.76 6.88
C SER A 340 0.61 13.09 6.47
N VAL A 341 1.30 13.15 5.33
CA VAL A 341 1.94 14.38 4.84
C VAL A 341 0.91 15.30 4.20
N ALA A 342 0.02 14.76 3.35
CA ALA A 342 -1.06 15.53 2.75
C ALA A 342 -2.02 16.12 3.81
N SER A 343 -2.37 15.32 4.82
CA SER A 343 -3.23 15.75 5.94
C SER A 343 -2.52 16.69 6.92
N ALA A 344 -1.24 16.45 7.25
CA ALA A 344 -0.48 17.37 8.09
C ALA A 344 -0.20 18.72 7.41
N ALA A 345 0.01 18.72 6.08
CA ALA A 345 0.19 19.96 5.32
C ALA A 345 -1.10 20.79 5.23
N SER A 346 -2.28 20.15 5.11
CA SER A 346 -3.56 20.86 5.17
C SER A 346 -3.82 21.46 6.56
N ASP A 347 -3.53 20.70 7.62
CA ASP A 347 -3.72 21.14 9.00
C ASP A 347 -2.77 22.29 9.37
N ALA A 348 -1.50 22.23 8.96
CA ALA A 348 -0.49 23.23 9.26
C ALA A 348 -0.74 24.59 8.58
N LEU A 349 -1.47 24.62 7.46
CA LEU A 349 -1.80 25.86 6.76
C LEU A 349 -3.10 26.52 7.24
N GLY A 350 -3.76 25.97 8.27
CA GLY A 350 -5.04 26.48 8.75
C GLY A 350 -6.14 26.45 7.67
N LEU A 351 -5.92 25.69 6.61
CA LEU A 351 -6.94 25.35 5.62
C LEU A 351 -7.85 24.34 6.32
N GLY A 352 -8.78 24.84 7.14
CA GLY A 352 -9.74 24.01 7.86
C GLY A 352 -10.31 22.98 6.90
N ASN A 353 -10.23 21.71 7.28
CA ASN A 353 -10.77 20.64 6.47
C ASN A 353 -12.29 20.89 6.36
N PRO A 354 -12.89 21.05 5.17
CA PRO A 354 -14.35 21.20 5.07
C PRO A 354 -15.10 19.94 5.57
N LEU A 355 -14.37 18.86 5.92
CA LEU A 355 -14.88 17.63 6.52
C LEU A 355 -15.42 17.75 7.96
N ASP A 356 -15.16 18.84 8.71
CA ASP A 356 -15.79 19.02 10.03
C ASP A 356 -17.31 19.22 9.96
N SER A 357 -17.88 19.54 8.78
CA SER A 357 -19.31 19.80 8.64
C SER A 357 -20.15 18.69 8.00
N LEU A 358 -19.57 17.53 7.62
CA LEU A 358 -20.29 16.52 6.81
C LEU A 358 -20.08 15.04 7.22
N THR A 359 -19.35 14.74 8.28
CA THR A 359 -19.07 13.36 8.74
C THR A 359 -20.26 12.61 9.37
N SER A 360 -21.48 13.16 9.35
CA SER A 360 -22.65 12.50 9.96
C SER A 360 -23.63 11.80 8.98
N VAL A 361 -23.43 11.81 7.66
CA VAL A 361 -24.53 11.36 6.75
C VAL A 361 -24.20 10.28 5.71
N LEU A 362 -22.95 9.98 5.30
CA LEU A 362 -22.73 9.06 4.17
C LEU A 362 -21.67 7.98 4.43
N ASN A 363 -22.08 6.94 5.16
CA ASN A 363 -21.43 5.63 5.16
C ASN A 363 -22.17 4.71 4.16
N GLY A 364 -21.48 4.22 3.12
CA GLY A 364 -21.87 3.03 2.38
C GLY A 364 -21.89 3.12 0.85
N GLY A 365 -21.05 2.31 0.20
CA GLY A 365 -21.47 1.57 -1.01
C GLY A 365 -20.73 1.81 -2.32
N GLY A 366 -19.83 0.88 -2.67
CA GLY A 366 -19.36 0.71 -4.04
C GLY A 366 -18.18 -0.24 -4.13
N ALA A 367 -18.34 -1.33 -4.87
CA ALA A 367 -17.23 -2.20 -5.26
C ALA A 367 -16.28 -1.41 -6.17
N GLY A 368 -15.12 -1.09 -5.61
CA GLY A 368 -14.11 -0.16 -6.09
C GLY A 368 -13.41 0.34 -4.83
N GLY A 369 -12.08 0.44 -4.83
CA GLY A 369 -11.28 0.78 -3.64
C GLY A 369 -11.64 2.15 -3.06
N GLY A 370 -12.74 2.19 -2.30
CA GLY A 370 -13.30 3.35 -1.64
C GLY A 370 -12.57 3.58 -0.33
N ILE A 371 -11.75 4.62 -0.33
CA ILE A 371 -10.84 4.99 0.73
C ILE A 371 -11.72 5.60 1.82
N SER A 372 -12.02 4.80 2.84
CA SER A 372 -12.61 5.33 4.06
C SER A 372 -11.56 6.21 4.74
N ASN A 373 -11.88 7.49 4.86
CA ASN A 373 -11.05 8.53 5.44
C ASN A 373 -10.81 8.25 6.94
N PRO A 374 -9.57 8.07 7.43
CA PRO A 374 -9.27 8.06 8.85
C PRO A 374 -9.21 9.50 9.38
N LEU A 375 -10.28 10.29 9.23
CA LEU A 375 -10.44 11.53 9.99
C LEU A 375 -11.27 11.26 11.25
N ALA A 376 -10.69 10.42 12.11
CA ALA A 376 -10.85 10.51 13.55
C ALA A 376 -9.44 10.53 14.14
N SER A 377 -8.65 11.54 13.79
CA SER A 377 -7.38 11.78 14.49
C SER A 377 -7.11 13.28 14.52
N GLY A 378 -7.00 13.83 15.73
CA GLY A 378 -6.47 15.17 15.93
C GLY A 378 -5.07 15.32 15.30
N ALA A 379 -4.63 16.56 15.16
CA ALA A 379 -3.35 16.93 14.58
C ALA A 379 -2.23 15.95 14.98
N LYS A 380 -1.70 15.20 14.01
CA LYS A 380 -0.58 14.27 14.25
C LYS A 380 0.68 15.08 14.51
N SER A 381 1.37 14.79 15.61
CA SER A 381 2.61 15.47 15.97
C SER A 381 3.78 15.04 15.07
N LEU A 382 4.86 15.82 15.03
CA LEU A 382 6.10 15.42 14.34
C LEU A 382 6.63 14.06 14.82
N GLY A 383 6.42 13.73 16.10
CA GLY A 383 6.76 12.44 16.68
C GLY A 383 5.96 11.28 16.07
N ASP A 384 4.71 11.52 15.65
CA ASP A 384 3.85 10.52 15.04
C ASP A 384 4.22 10.26 13.57
N LEU A 385 4.58 11.32 12.82
CA LEU A 385 5.00 11.22 11.41
C LEU A 385 6.33 10.46 11.26
N THR A 386 7.26 10.68 12.18
CA THR A 386 8.60 10.09 12.16
C THR A 386 8.67 8.76 12.91
N GLY A 387 7.65 8.44 13.72
CA GLY A 387 7.69 7.34 14.68
C GLY A 387 8.61 7.60 15.88
N LEU A 388 9.25 8.78 15.99
CA LEU A 388 10.22 9.07 17.04
C LEU A 388 9.59 9.57 18.36
N GLY A 389 8.27 9.79 18.38
CA GLY A 389 7.56 10.28 19.56
C GLY A 389 8.15 11.60 20.09
N ALA A 390 8.22 11.75 21.42
CA ALA A 390 8.78 12.93 22.07
C ALA A 390 10.27 13.15 21.76
N SER A 391 11.01 12.11 21.34
CA SER A 391 12.43 12.21 20.98
C SER A 391 12.67 12.98 19.68
N ALA A 392 11.64 13.17 18.85
CA ALA A 392 11.73 13.98 17.63
C ALA A 392 12.27 15.40 17.91
N ALA A 393 11.90 16.00 19.05
CA ALA A 393 12.34 17.33 19.48
C ALA A 393 13.81 17.40 19.92
N LYS A 394 14.49 16.26 20.10
CA LYS A 394 15.93 16.18 20.42
C LYS A 394 16.77 15.88 19.18
N CYS A 395 16.18 15.23 18.18
CA CYS A 395 16.83 14.85 16.92
C CYS A 395 16.59 15.86 15.80
N VAL A 396 16.52 17.15 16.16
CA VAL A 396 16.04 18.26 15.32
C VAL A 396 16.86 18.46 14.04
N PRO A 397 18.20 18.27 13.97
CA PRO A 397 18.89 18.39 12.68
C PRO A 397 18.42 17.35 11.65
N GLU A 398 18.05 16.13 12.08
CA GLU A 398 17.54 15.05 11.24
C GLU A 398 16.02 15.14 11.06
N ALA A 399 15.29 15.51 12.11
CA ALA A 399 13.84 15.64 12.10
C ALA A 399 13.38 16.89 11.33
N SER A 400 14.10 18.02 11.40
CA SER A 400 13.81 19.21 10.60
C SER A 400 14.09 19.01 9.12
N GLN A 401 15.09 18.20 8.76
CA GLN A 401 15.30 17.77 7.38
C GLN A 401 14.10 16.97 6.89
N ILE A 402 13.61 16.02 7.70
CA ILE A 402 12.39 15.26 7.37
C ILE A 402 11.16 16.18 7.25
N VAL A 403 11.04 17.22 8.09
CA VAL A 403 9.99 18.25 7.93
C VAL A 403 10.15 19.02 6.62
N GLY A 404 11.37 19.37 6.23
CA GLY A 404 11.66 20.02 4.94
C GLY A 404 11.30 19.14 3.73
N ALA A 405 11.51 17.82 3.81
CA ALA A 405 10.99 16.85 2.83
C ALA A 405 9.46 16.85 2.80
N ILE A 406 8.85 16.74 3.98
CA ILE A 406 7.39 16.69 4.17
C ILE A 406 6.72 17.95 3.61
N LEU A 407 7.32 19.13 3.82
CA LEU A 407 6.81 20.41 3.35
C LEU A 407 7.27 20.75 1.92
N GLY A 408 8.21 19.98 1.35
CA GLY A 408 8.80 20.22 0.04
C GLY A 408 9.65 21.50 -0.01
N THR A 409 10.22 21.93 1.12
CA THR A 409 10.99 23.18 1.24
C THR A 409 12.48 22.99 1.04
N ASP A 410 13.03 21.76 1.18
CA ASP A 410 14.46 21.50 1.15
C ASP A 410 14.83 20.16 0.47
N SER A 411 16.05 20.07 -0.08
CA SER A 411 16.66 18.83 -0.54
C SER A 411 17.12 18.02 0.67
N VAL A 412 16.49 16.86 0.90
CA VAL A 412 16.86 16.03 2.04
C VAL A 412 16.86 14.56 1.64
N SER A 413 18.07 14.02 1.49
CA SER A 413 18.33 12.59 1.40
C SER A 413 18.10 11.89 2.75
N SER A 414 17.10 12.31 3.53
CA SER A 414 16.90 11.89 4.91
C SER A 414 16.05 10.61 4.97
N LEU A 415 16.72 9.47 5.06
CA LEU A 415 16.12 8.19 5.43
C LEU A 415 16.46 7.89 6.89
N ILE A 416 15.44 7.71 7.74
CA ILE A 416 15.61 7.19 9.11
C ILE A 416 16.02 5.72 9.04
N GLY A 417 15.26 4.90 8.31
CA GLY A 417 15.50 3.47 8.25
C GLY A 417 14.59 2.69 7.32
N LEU A 418 14.87 1.39 7.25
CA LEU A 418 14.13 0.38 6.52
C LEU A 418 13.76 -0.74 7.49
N VAL A 419 12.49 -1.09 7.53
CA VAL A 419 11.95 -2.25 8.26
C VAL A 419 11.52 -3.29 7.27
N THR A 420 11.86 -4.55 7.48
CA THR A 420 11.42 -5.61 6.57
C THR A 420 10.88 -6.81 7.32
N THR A 421 9.94 -7.51 6.72
CA THR A 421 9.35 -8.72 7.30
C THR A 421 8.68 -9.58 6.24
N ASN A 422 8.66 -10.89 6.49
CA ASN A 422 7.87 -11.85 5.72
C ASN A 422 6.51 -12.17 6.38
N SER A 423 6.07 -11.44 7.40
CA SER A 423 4.76 -11.65 8.03
C SER A 423 3.61 -11.56 7.03
N LEU A 424 2.44 -12.15 7.30
CA LEU A 424 1.30 -11.98 6.39
C LEU A 424 0.96 -10.49 6.25
N THR A 425 0.80 -9.79 7.37
CA THR A 425 0.46 -8.35 7.39
C THR A 425 1.20 -7.62 8.52
N TYR A 426 1.15 -6.29 8.53
CA TYR A 426 1.92 -5.44 9.43
C TYR A 426 1.27 -4.05 9.61
N ALA A 427 1.75 -3.29 10.61
CA ALA A 427 1.26 -1.95 10.87
C ALA A 427 1.56 -0.98 9.71
N PRO A 428 0.63 -0.08 9.33
CA PRO A 428 0.77 0.76 8.15
C PRO A 428 1.73 1.97 8.31
N GLY A 429 2.21 2.23 9.53
CA GLY A 429 3.05 3.40 9.86
C GLY A 429 4.42 2.99 10.39
N PRO A 430 5.36 3.93 10.57
CA PRO A 430 6.72 3.63 11.05
C PRO A 430 6.73 2.97 12.44
N PRO A 431 7.84 2.29 12.81
CA PRO A 431 8.05 1.86 14.20
C PRO A 431 7.91 3.02 15.17
N LYS A 432 7.24 2.77 16.30
CA LYS A 432 6.96 3.77 17.32
C LYS A 432 7.97 3.68 18.45
N TYR A 433 8.75 4.75 18.64
CA TYR A 433 9.63 4.91 19.78
C TYR A 433 8.84 5.29 21.03
N THR A 434 8.65 4.33 21.93
CA THR A 434 7.95 4.51 23.20
C THR A 434 8.64 3.70 24.29
N ASP A 435 8.77 4.27 25.48
CA ASP A 435 9.36 3.63 26.67
C ASP A 435 10.78 3.08 26.45
N GLY A 436 11.55 3.70 25.55
CA GLY A 436 12.92 3.25 25.24
C GLY A 436 12.99 2.13 24.19
N PHE A 437 11.88 1.78 23.54
CA PHE A 437 11.83 0.71 22.54
C PHE A 437 11.25 1.23 21.22
N LEU A 438 11.76 0.74 20.08
CA LEU A 438 11.11 0.86 18.78
C LEU A 438 10.12 -0.30 18.61
N ASN A 439 8.83 0.02 18.68
CA ASN A 439 7.75 -0.95 18.62
C ASN A 439 7.15 -1.02 17.22
N TYR A 440 7.05 -2.22 16.66
CA TYR A 440 6.41 -2.47 15.37
C TYR A 440 5.52 -3.71 15.45
N LYS A 441 4.33 -3.65 14.83
CA LYS A 441 3.37 -4.75 14.87
C LYS A 441 3.36 -5.49 13.55
N VAL A 442 3.45 -6.81 13.65
CA VAL A 442 3.29 -7.77 12.55
C VAL A 442 2.22 -8.77 12.94
N ALA A 443 1.53 -9.34 11.96
CA ALA A 443 0.62 -10.46 12.16
C ALA A 443 0.77 -11.48 11.04
N GLY A 444 0.47 -12.74 11.37
CA GLY A 444 0.62 -13.86 10.47
C GLY A 444 -0.01 -15.11 11.03
N LEU A 445 0.00 -16.15 10.21
CA LEU A 445 -0.53 -17.46 10.57
C LEU A 445 0.59 -18.30 11.16
N HIS A 446 0.24 -19.20 12.08
CA HIS A 446 1.25 -20.00 12.79
C HIS A 446 1.79 -21.15 11.95
N LYS A 447 1.03 -21.60 10.93
CA LYS A 447 1.38 -22.76 10.11
C LYS A 447 1.47 -22.42 8.62
N ASN A 448 2.43 -23.05 7.97
CA ASN A 448 2.56 -23.14 6.53
C ASN A 448 1.49 -24.06 5.92
N PRO A 449 1.32 -24.06 4.58
CA PRO A 449 0.38 -24.96 3.90
C PRO A 449 0.64 -26.45 4.17
N ASN A 450 1.90 -26.82 4.43
CA ASN A 450 2.35 -28.18 4.76
C ASN A 450 2.30 -28.51 6.27
N ASP A 451 1.63 -27.69 7.09
CA ASP A 451 1.51 -27.81 8.56
C ASP A 451 2.80 -27.59 9.38
N SER A 452 3.93 -27.30 8.74
CA SER A 452 5.13 -26.84 9.46
C SER A 452 4.91 -25.46 10.10
N ILE A 453 5.65 -25.18 11.18
CA ILE A 453 5.60 -23.88 11.86
C ILE A 453 6.16 -22.81 10.90
N PHE A 454 5.39 -21.76 10.65
CA PHE A 454 5.86 -20.61 9.89
C PHE A 454 6.92 -19.86 10.71
N GLN A 455 8.07 -19.58 10.09
CA GLN A 455 9.15 -18.82 10.71
C GLN A 455 9.11 -17.39 10.18
N GLY A 456 8.86 -16.45 11.07
CA GLY A 456 8.87 -15.03 10.78
C GLY A 456 10.30 -14.47 10.77
N SER A 457 10.55 -13.51 9.89
CA SER A 457 11.73 -12.66 9.85
C SER A 457 11.32 -11.20 10.10
N TYR A 458 12.19 -10.48 10.80
CA TYR A 458 12.05 -9.05 11.03
C TYR A 458 13.44 -8.43 11.06
N ASP A 459 13.73 -7.57 10.09
CA ASP A 459 14.98 -6.82 10.02
C ASP A 459 14.71 -5.33 10.18
N LEU A 460 15.61 -4.65 10.90
CA LEU A 460 15.59 -3.21 11.09
C LEU A 460 16.96 -2.64 10.75
N VAL A 461 17.01 -1.85 9.68
CA VAL A 461 18.18 -1.05 9.30
C VAL A 461 17.87 0.40 9.59
N MET A 462 18.73 1.08 10.35
CA MET A 462 18.52 2.48 10.74
C MET A 462 19.82 3.26 10.63
N SER A 463 19.71 4.55 10.30
CA SER A 463 20.81 5.49 10.33
C SER A 463 21.44 5.52 11.72
N SER A 464 22.76 5.31 11.79
CA SER A 464 23.51 5.34 13.06
C SER A 464 23.40 6.70 13.75
N LYS A 465 23.26 7.80 13.00
CA LYS A 465 23.05 9.15 13.52
C LYS A 465 21.71 9.25 14.25
N VAL A 466 20.63 8.75 13.64
CA VAL A 466 19.30 8.75 14.24
C VAL A 466 19.25 7.81 15.44
N ALA A 467 19.82 6.61 15.33
CA ALA A 467 19.92 5.64 16.42
C ALA A 467 20.58 6.26 17.66
N ARG A 468 21.75 6.89 17.48
CA ARG A 468 22.46 7.56 18.58
C ARG A 468 21.64 8.68 19.19
N CYS A 469 20.96 9.47 18.36
CA CYS A 469 20.13 10.55 18.85
C CYS A 469 18.96 10.06 19.72
N ILE A 470 18.17 9.09 19.24
CA ILE A 470 16.97 8.63 19.95
C ILE A 470 17.31 7.95 21.29
N TYR A 471 18.51 7.37 21.40
CA TYR A 471 18.99 6.72 22.62
C TYR A 471 19.96 7.57 23.45
N GLY A 472 20.28 8.80 23.02
CA GLY A 472 21.18 9.70 23.76
C GLY A 472 22.63 9.23 23.84
N PHE A 473 23.11 8.47 22.84
CA PHE A 473 24.51 8.03 22.78
C PHE A 473 25.40 9.08 22.14
N GLU A 474 26.48 9.46 22.82
CA GLU A 474 27.54 10.30 22.27
C GLU A 474 28.73 9.45 21.77
N GLY A 475 29.41 9.93 20.72
CA GLY A 475 30.62 9.28 20.18
C GLY A 475 30.37 8.18 19.13
N THR A 476 31.41 7.40 18.83
CA THR A 476 31.44 6.41 17.74
C THR A 476 31.42 4.95 18.20
N ALA A 477 31.27 4.70 19.51
CA ALA A 477 31.28 3.34 20.08
C ALA A 477 30.18 2.45 19.45
N PRO A 478 30.41 1.13 19.31
CA PRO A 478 29.41 0.21 18.75
C PRO A 478 28.10 0.24 19.53
N LEU A 479 26.97 0.19 18.82
CA LEU A 479 25.64 0.02 19.41
C LEU A 479 25.27 -1.46 19.40
N TYR A 480 24.67 -1.93 20.49
CA TYR A 480 24.05 -3.26 20.57
C TYR A 480 22.56 -3.07 20.83
N ALA A 481 21.72 -3.91 20.22
CA ALA A 481 20.28 -3.91 20.40
C ALA A 481 19.80 -5.30 20.84
N THR A 482 18.73 -5.34 21.61
CA THR A 482 18.02 -6.58 21.95
C THR A 482 16.64 -6.52 21.30
N VAL A 483 16.22 -7.60 20.67
CA VAL A 483 14.90 -7.75 20.06
C VAL A 483 14.06 -8.67 20.94
N SER A 484 12.86 -8.23 21.29
CA SER A 484 11.89 -9.03 22.06
C SER A 484 10.59 -9.16 21.29
N VAL A 485 10.08 -10.38 21.16
CA VAL A 485 8.76 -10.65 20.57
C VAL A 485 7.74 -10.79 21.70
N ILE A 486 6.66 -10.00 21.63
CA ILE A 486 5.60 -9.99 22.64
C ILE A 486 4.28 -10.34 21.95
N ASN A 487 3.60 -11.38 22.43
CA ASN A 487 2.25 -11.67 21.99
C ASN A 487 1.28 -10.65 22.59
N ILE A 488 0.50 -10.01 21.74
CA ILE A 488 -0.61 -9.14 22.17
C ILE A 488 -1.84 -10.04 22.30
N PRO A 489 -2.43 -10.22 23.51
CA PRO A 489 -3.72 -10.88 23.64
C PRO A 489 -4.76 -10.06 22.85
N VAL A 490 -5.44 -10.69 21.90
CA VAL A 490 -6.52 -10.09 21.12
C VAL A 490 -7.83 -10.15 21.90
#